data_AF-A0A2R7KDN8-F1
#
_entry.id   AF-A0A2R7KDN8-F1
#
_cell.length_a   1.000
_cell.length_b   1.000
_cell.length_c   1.000
_cell.angle_alpha   90.00
_cell.angle_beta   90.00
_cell.angle_gamma   90.00
#
_symmetry.space_group_name_H-M   'P 1'
#
loop_
_entity.id
_entity.type
_entity.pdbx_description
1 polymer ?
#
loop_
_entity_poly.entity_id
_entity_poly.type
_entity_poly.pdbx_seq_one_letter_code
_entity_poly.pdbx_strand_id
1 'polypeptide(L)'
;MRSSADRIEKNGVKNAMIFDRLSYKRNEVEVLKFNQIVSLYNDGINELNLFITFRNNQFKPNVSDEELKKMIDSPKMKLLNSKELLDDLSAVSKNNQSNVTSLKAGVNQTLSQVEEQFLFVKKYLSKSKTSRKTMFTKVSWFGIPIN
;
A
#
# COMPACT_ATOMS: atom_id res chain seq x y z
N MET A 1 -16.91 19.84 -56.46
CA MET A 1 -16.72 20.23 -55.04
C MET A 1 -16.74 19.07 -54.02
N ARG A 2 -16.74 17.78 -54.41
CA ARG A 2 -16.79 16.64 -53.46
C ARG A 2 -15.45 16.24 -52.80
N SER A 3 -14.31 16.52 -53.45
CA SER A 3 -12.98 16.03 -53.01
C SER A 3 -12.50 16.52 -51.64
N SER A 4 -12.84 17.75 -51.22
CA SER A 4 -12.40 18.29 -49.92
C SER A 4 -13.21 17.76 -48.74
N ALA A 5 -14.52 17.56 -48.92
CA ALA A 5 -15.40 16.99 -47.89
C ALA A 5 -15.02 15.53 -47.61
N ASP A 6 -14.84 14.71 -48.65
CA ASP A 6 -14.44 13.30 -48.51
C ASP A 6 -13.07 13.14 -47.82
N ARG A 7 -12.15 14.09 -48.07
CA ARG A 7 -10.84 14.14 -47.40
C ARG A 7 -10.93 14.54 -45.94
N ILE A 8 -11.78 15.52 -45.61
CA ILE A 8 -12.00 15.95 -44.22
C ILE A 8 -12.69 14.83 -43.44
N GLU A 9 -13.70 14.20 -44.01
CA GLU A 9 -14.40 13.07 -43.40
C GLU A 9 -13.45 11.88 -43.19
N LYS A 10 -12.73 11.44 -44.22
CA LYS A 10 -11.80 10.30 -44.11
C LYS A 10 -10.63 10.57 -43.16
N ASN A 11 -10.05 11.78 -43.17
CA ASN A 11 -8.96 12.14 -42.25
C ASN A 11 -9.47 12.39 -40.82
N GLY A 12 -10.67 12.95 -40.66
CA GLY A 12 -11.33 13.14 -39.36
C GLY A 12 -11.71 11.83 -38.71
N VAL A 13 -12.30 10.89 -39.46
CA VAL A 13 -12.62 9.52 -39.02
C VAL A 13 -11.34 8.77 -38.62
N LYS A 14 -10.27 8.87 -39.41
CA LYS A 14 -8.97 8.27 -39.06
C LYS A 14 -8.36 8.89 -37.81
N ASN A 15 -8.45 10.21 -37.64
CA ASN A 15 -7.94 10.91 -36.46
C ASN A 15 -8.73 10.52 -35.20
N ALA A 16 -10.06 10.46 -35.30
CA ALA A 16 -10.94 9.99 -34.23
C ALA A 16 -10.62 8.53 -33.83
N MET A 17 -10.48 7.62 -34.79
CA MET A 17 -10.10 6.23 -34.51
C MET A 17 -8.71 6.11 -33.85
N ILE A 18 -7.73 6.92 -34.28
CA ILE A 18 -6.40 6.95 -33.65
C ILE A 18 -6.49 7.49 -32.22
N PHE A 19 -7.29 8.53 -32.00
CA PHE A 19 -7.54 9.10 -30.68
C PHE A 19 -8.21 8.08 -29.75
N ASP A 20 -9.25 7.40 -30.21
CA ASP A 20 -9.96 6.36 -29.46
C ASP A 20 -9.02 5.20 -29.11
N ARG A 21 -8.21 4.75 -30.09
CA ARG A 21 -7.22 3.70 -29.87
C ARG A 21 -6.15 4.11 -28.86
N LEU A 22 -5.70 5.37 -28.90
CA LEU A 22 -4.74 5.92 -27.96
C LEU A 22 -5.35 6.00 -26.54
N SER A 23 -6.60 6.45 -26.43
CA SER A 23 -7.35 6.50 -25.17
C SER A 23 -7.49 5.12 -24.54
N TYR A 24 -7.89 4.12 -25.34
CA TYR A 24 -7.99 2.73 -24.89
C TYR A 24 -6.65 2.19 -24.39
N LYS A 25 -5.56 2.42 -25.15
CA LYS A 25 -4.22 1.96 -24.75
C LYS A 25 -3.70 2.65 -23.49
N ARG A 26 -4.02 3.94 -23.29
CA ARG A 26 -3.71 4.66 -22.04
C ARG A 26 -4.46 4.06 -20.86
N ASN A 27 -5.75 3.78 -21.02
CA ASN A 27 -6.56 3.15 -19.97
C ASN A 27 -6.02 1.76 -19.60
N GLU A 28 -5.65 0.93 -20.57
CA GLU A 28 -5.04 -0.38 -20.34
C GLU A 28 -3.75 -0.27 -19.50
N VAL A 29 -2.88 0.68 -19.82
CA VAL A 29 -1.66 0.95 -19.03
C VAL A 29 -1.99 1.46 -17.63
N GLU A 30 -2.98 2.33 -17.48
CA GLU A 30 -3.44 2.81 -16.16
C GLU A 30 -3.93 1.64 -15.28
N VAL A 31 -4.75 0.75 -15.84
CA VAL A 31 -5.30 -0.42 -15.12
C VAL A 31 -4.17 -1.37 -14.71
N LEU A 32 -3.20 -1.63 -15.59
CA LEU A 32 -2.06 -2.49 -15.26
C LEU A 32 -1.22 -1.92 -14.12
N LYS A 33 -0.90 -0.61 -14.17
CA LYS A 33 -0.16 0.07 -13.10
C LYS A 33 -0.95 0.05 -11.79
N PHE A 34 -2.25 0.35 -11.84
CA PHE A 34 -3.10 0.32 -10.67
C PHE A 34 -3.15 -1.07 -10.02
N ASN A 35 -3.27 -2.13 -10.83
CA ASN A 35 -3.27 -3.51 -10.32
C ASN A 35 -1.93 -3.89 -9.67
N GLN A 36 -0.80 -3.42 -10.21
CA GLN A 36 0.51 -3.63 -9.59
C GLN A 36 0.60 -2.97 -8.22
N ILE A 37 0.12 -1.73 -8.10
CA ILE A 37 0.06 -1.01 -6.83
C ILE A 37 -0.83 -1.75 -5.83
N VAL A 38 -2.03 -2.19 -6.25
CA VAL A 38 -2.95 -2.95 -5.40
C VAL A 38 -2.29 -4.25 -4.91
N SER A 39 -1.59 -4.97 -5.79
CA SER A 39 -0.86 -6.19 -5.41
C SER A 39 0.18 -5.90 -4.32
N LEU A 40 1.02 -4.88 -4.53
CA LEU A 40 2.07 -4.49 -3.58
C LEU A 40 1.49 -4.05 -2.23
N TYR A 41 0.37 -3.31 -2.25
CA TYR A 41 -0.35 -2.90 -1.05
C TYR A 41 -0.91 -4.11 -0.29
N ASN A 42 -1.53 -5.06 -1.00
CA ASN A 42 -2.07 -6.28 -0.40
C ASN A 42 -0.96 -7.15 0.20
N ASP A 43 0.19 -7.27 -0.47
CA ASP A 43 1.36 -7.98 0.08
C ASP A 43 1.86 -7.32 1.37
N GLY A 44 1.92 -5.98 1.39
CA GLY A 44 2.25 -5.21 2.59
C GLY A 44 1.27 -5.45 3.74
N ILE A 45 -0.05 -5.47 3.46
CA ILE A 45 -1.09 -5.81 4.45
C ILE A 45 -0.91 -7.24 4.98
N ASN A 46 -0.70 -8.20 4.09
CA ASN A 46 -0.56 -9.60 4.46
C ASN A 46 0.63 -9.80 5.40
N GLU A 47 1.78 -9.21 5.08
CA GLU A 47 2.97 -9.25 5.93
C GLU A 47 2.76 -8.52 7.26
N LEU A 48 2.09 -7.37 7.26
CA LEU A 48 1.74 -6.65 8.48
C LEU A 48 0.83 -7.50 9.39
N ASN A 49 -0.17 -8.17 8.82
CA ASN A 49 -1.07 -9.05 9.56
C ASN A 49 -0.35 -10.26 10.16
N LEU A 50 0.61 -10.84 9.42
CA LEU A 50 1.49 -11.90 9.93
C LEU A 50 2.32 -11.38 11.11
N PHE A 51 2.92 -10.19 10.98
CA PHE A 51 3.66 -9.55 12.07
C PHE A 51 2.76 -9.29 13.30
N ILE A 52 1.55 -8.75 13.10
CA ILE A 52 0.61 -8.48 14.20
C ILE A 52 0.24 -9.77 14.93
N THR A 53 -0.03 -10.85 14.17
CA THR A 53 -0.28 -12.17 14.75
C THR A 53 0.91 -12.65 15.57
N PHE A 54 2.12 -12.51 15.03
CA PHE A 54 3.35 -12.87 15.73
C PHE A 54 3.58 -12.05 17.00
N ARG A 55 3.29 -10.74 16.97
CA ARG A 55 3.33 -9.84 18.13
C ARG A 55 2.29 -10.21 19.18
N ASN A 56 1.06 -10.54 18.77
CA ASN A 56 0.01 -11.00 19.66
C ASN A 56 0.39 -12.31 20.36
N ASN A 57 1.16 -13.16 19.68
CA ASN A 57 1.78 -14.36 20.24
C ASN A 57 3.09 -14.06 21.01
N GLN A 58 3.36 -12.79 21.32
CA GLN A 58 4.53 -12.34 22.09
C GLN A 58 5.87 -12.76 21.47
N PHE A 59 5.93 -12.76 20.13
CA PHE A 59 7.09 -13.17 19.33
C PHE A 59 7.52 -14.62 19.58
N LYS A 60 6.54 -15.53 19.65
CA LYS A 60 6.76 -16.97 19.73
C LYS A 60 6.47 -17.65 18.39
N PRO A 61 7.37 -18.53 17.88
CA PRO A 61 8.67 -18.91 18.46
C PRO A 61 9.69 -17.75 18.42
N ASN A 62 10.68 -17.79 19.31
CA ASN A 62 11.69 -16.73 19.38
C ASN A 62 12.47 -16.63 18.06
N VAL A 63 12.61 -15.41 17.57
CA VAL A 63 13.45 -15.05 16.42
C VAL A 63 14.58 -14.12 16.88
N SER A 64 15.58 -13.90 16.03
CA SER A 64 16.63 -12.93 16.32
C SER A 64 16.11 -11.49 16.26
N ASP A 65 16.85 -10.55 16.85
CA ASP A 65 16.49 -9.13 16.82
C ASP A 65 16.48 -8.59 15.38
N GLU A 66 17.40 -9.07 14.54
CA GLU A 66 17.48 -8.74 13.11
C GLU A 66 16.28 -9.27 12.35
N GLU A 67 15.84 -10.50 12.64
CA GLU A 67 14.68 -11.09 11.99
C GLU A 67 13.39 -10.37 12.39
N LEU A 68 13.22 -10.08 13.69
CA LEU A 68 12.09 -9.29 14.17
C LEU A 68 12.03 -7.90 13.50
N LYS A 69 13.19 -7.27 13.30
CA LYS A 69 13.29 -6.00 12.58
C LYS A 69 12.89 -6.15 11.12
N LYS A 70 13.35 -7.19 10.41
CA LYS A 70 12.96 -7.46 9.02
C LYS A 70 11.46 -7.69 8.86
N MET A 71 10.85 -8.42 9.79
CA MET A 71 9.42 -8.72 9.77
C MET A 71 8.53 -7.47 9.80
N ILE A 72 9.02 -6.35 10.36
CA ILE A 72 8.31 -5.07 10.33
C ILE A 72 8.81 -4.10 9.26
N ASP A 73 10.11 -4.13 8.92
CA ASP A 73 10.68 -3.29 7.86
C ASP A 73 10.10 -3.67 6.47
N SER A 74 9.90 -4.96 6.21
CA SER A 74 9.38 -5.47 4.93
C SER A 74 7.99 -4.92 4.58
N PRO A 75 6.94 -5.10 5.41
CA PRO A 75 5.62 -4.53 5.12
C PRO A 75 5.67 -3.00 5.04
N LYS A 76 6.47 -2.33 5.88
CA LYS A 76 6.64 -0.88 5.84
C LYS A 76 7.16 -0.39 4.48
N MET A 77 8.21 -1.04 3.96
CA MET A 77 8.77 -0.70 2.64
C MET A 77 7.76 -0.94 1.52
N LYS A 78 7.01 -2.06 1.54
CA LYS A 78 5.97 -2.32 0.52
C LYS A 78 4.87 -1.26 0.53
N LEU A 79 4.42 -0.84 1.70
CA LEU A 79 3.40 0.19 1.85
C LEU A 79 3.90 1.58 1.41
N LEU A 80 5.15 1.93 1.73
CA LEU A 80 5.77 3.17 1.25
C LEU A 80 5.93 3.17 -0.27
N ASN A 81 6.40 2.08 -0.84
CA ASN A 81 6.52 1.93 -2.30
C ASN A 81 5.14 2.00 -2.98
N SER A 82 4.11 1.40 -2.38
CA SER A 82 2.73 1.51 -2.88
C SER A 82 2.24 2.96 -2.88
N LYS A 83 2.58 3.71 -1.82
CA LYS A 83 2.27 5.14 -1.71
C LYS A 83 2.99 5.96 -2.78
N GLU A 84 4.29 5.74 -2.96
CA GLU A 84 5.10 6.44 -3.96
C GLU A 84 4.53 6.21 -5.38
N LEU A 85 4.28 4.95 -5.74
CA LEU A 85 3.67 4.61 -7.02
C LEU A 85 2.27 5.19 -7.22
N LEU A 86 1.50 5.39 -6.15
CA LEU A 86 0.19 6.05 -6.20
C LEU A 86 0.31 7.56 -6.39
N ASP A 87 1.28 8.18 -5.74
CA ASP A 87 1.52 9.62 -5.86
C ASP A 87 2.09 9.95 -7.26
N ASP A 88 2.86 9.04 -7.85
CA ASP A 88 3.39 9.12 -9.22
C ASP A 88 2.36 8.76 -10.31
N LEU A 89 1.18 8.26 -9.92
CA LEU A 89 0.11 7.96 -10.86
C LEU A 89 -0.45 9.28 -11.40
N SER A 90 0.05 9.71 -12.56
CA SER A 90 -0.41 10.88 -13.31
C SER A 90 -1.93 10.90 -13.51
N ALA A 91 -2.50 12.06 -13.86
CA ALA A 91 -3.93 12.28 -14.12
C ALA A 91 -4.68 11.01 -14.56
N VAL A 92 -5.42 10.43 -13.62
CA VAL A 92 -6.12 9.17 -13.78
C VAL A 92 -7.41 9.44 -14.55
N SER A 93 -7.81 8.51 -15.43
CA SER A 93 -9.13 8.62 -16.08
C SER A 93 -10.26 8.74 -15.04
N LYS A 94 -11.32 9.51 -15.35
CA LYS A 94 -12.44 9.73 -14.43
C LYS A 94 -13.04 8.43 -13.88
N ASN A 95 -13.03 7.37 -14.69
CA ASN A 95 -13.54 6.04 -14.34
C ASN A 95 -12.75 5.37 -13.20
N ASN A 96 -11.47 5.70 -13.04
CA ASN A 96 -10.57 5.10 -12.06
C ASN A 96 -10.26 6.04 -10.87
N GLN A 97 -10.72 7.29 -10.91
CA GLN A 97 -10.45 8.31 -9.90
C GLN A 97 -10.93 7.89 -8.49
N SER A 98 -12.12 7.31 -8.37
CA SER A 98 -12.67 6.84 -7.09
C SER A 98 -11.82 5.73 -6.49
N ASN A 99 -11.46 4.72 -7.29
CA ASN A 99 -10.63 3.59 -6.87
C ASN A 99 -9.25 4.05 -6.38
N VAL A 100 -8.61 4.98 -7.10
CA VAL A 100 -7.32 5.56 -6.69
C VAL A 100 -7.43 6.35 -5.40
N THR A 101 -8.50 7.13 -5.24
CA THR A 101 -8.75 7.91 -4.01
C THR A 101 -8.95 6.99 -2.81
N SER A 102 -9.77 5.95 -2.97
CA SER A 102 -10.01 4.95 -1.92
C SER A 102 -8.73 4.20 -1.54
N LEU A 103 -7.93 3.79 -2.52
CA LEU A 103 -6.67 3.10 -2.26
C LEU A 103 -5.67 4.01 -1.56
N LYS A 104 -5.56 5.28 -1.95
CA LYS A 104 -4.69 6.27 -1.29
C LYS A 104 -5.08 6.48 0.18
N ALA A 105 -6.38 6.53 0.48
CA ALA A 105 -6.86 6.60 1.86
C ALA A 105 -6.47 5.34 2.65
N GLY A 106 -6.68 4.14 2.07
CA GLY A 106 -6.29 2.87 2.68
C GLY A 106 -4.79 2.78 2.97
N VAL A 107 -3.96 3.08 1.97
CA VAL A 107 -2.49 3.12 2.11
C VAL A 107 -2.05 4.04 3.24
N ASN A 108 -2.60 5.26 3.32
CA ASN A 108 -2.25 6.19 4.40
C ASN A 108 -2.68 5.66 5.78
N GLN A 109 -3.86 5.05 5.89
CA GLN A 109 -4.32 4.46 7.14
C GLN A 109 -3.43 3.30 7.59
N THR A 110 -3.09 2.39 6.66
CA THR A 110 -2.20 1.25 6.96
C THR A 110 -0.77 1.71 7.25
N LEU A 111 -0.29 2.79 6.63
CA LEU A 111 1.00 3.40 6.95
C LEU A 111 1.08 3.90 8.39
N SER A 112 0.00 4.49 8.92
CA SER A 112 -0.05 4.85 10.34
C SER A 112 0.04 3.62 11.24
N GLN A 113 -0.67 2.53 10.89
CA GLN A 113 -0.66 1.29 11.67
C GLN A 113 0.71 0.60 11.65
N VAL A 114 1.39 0.53 10.50
CA VAL A 114 2.72 -0.06 10.41
C VAL A 114 3.75 0.79 11.15
N GLU A 115 3.59 2.12 11.19
CA GLU A 115 4.47 3.00 11.97
C GLU A 115 4.33 2.73 13.48
N GLU A 116 3.12 2.56 13.99
CA GLU A 116 2.90 2.17 15.40
C GLU A 116 3.60 0.85 15.74
N GLN A 117 3.48 -0.15 14.87
CA GLN A 117 4.15 -1.44 15.03
C GLN A 117 5.68 -1.32 14.95
N PHE A 118 6.18 -0.51 14.02
CA PHE A 118 7.61 -0.23 13.86
C PHE A 118 8.19 0.46 15.11
N LEU A 119 7.50 1.47 15.64
CA LEU A 119 7.91 2.15 16.88
C LEU A 119 7.87 1.20 18.08
N PHE A 120 6.90 0.30 18.16
CA PHE A 120 6.89 -0.75 19.17
C PHE A 120 8.13 -1.63 19.08
N VAL A 121 8.49 -2.14 17.89
CA VAL A 121 9.68 -2.99 17.70
C VAL A 121 10.95 -2.22 18.05
N LYS A 122 11.08 -0.97 17.61
CA LYS A 122 12.24 -0.12 17.95
C LYS A 122 12.38 0.03 19.47
N LYS A 123 11.29 0.28 20.18
CA LYS A 123 11.26 0.38 21.66
C LYS A 123 11.50 -0.97 22.35
N TYR A 124 11.03 -2.06 21.76
CA TYR A 124 11.23 -3.42 22.26
C TYR A 124 12.71 -3.81 22.18
N LEU A 125 13.33 -3.59 21.02
CA LEU A 125 14.72 -3.93 20.77
C LEU A 125 15.71 -3.08 21.58
N SER A 126 15.36 -1.82 21.91
CA SER A 126 16.19 -0.97 22.76
C SER A 126 16.23 -1.38 24.24
N LYS A 127 15.35 -2.28 24.67
CA LYS A 127 15.29 -2.79 26.05
C LYS A 127 16.10 -4.07 26.23
N SER A 128 16.53 -4.31 27.47
CA SER A 128 17.12 -5.60 27.88
C SER A 128 16.13 -6.74 27.69
N LYS A 129 16.64 -7.97 27.53
CA LYS A 129 15.80 -9.18 27.36
C LYS A 129 14.77 -9.37 28.47
N THR A 130 15.10 -8.99 29.71
CA THR A 130 14.18 -9.07 30.84
C THR A 130 13.08 -8.02 30.75
N SER A 131 13.43 -6.77 30.44
CA SER A 131 12.47 -5.66 30.29
C SER A 131 11.55 -5.80 29.07
N ARG A 132 11.97 -6.55 28.05
CA ARG A 132 11.13 -6.89 26.88
C ARG A 132 9.88 -7.69 27.28
N LYS A 133 9.99 -8.60 28.26
CA LYS A 133 8.87 -9.43 28.71
C LYS A 133 7.73 -8.60 29.31
N THR A 134 8.05 -7.50 29.97
CA THR A 134 7.07 -6.59 30.58
C THR A 134 6.36 -5.69 29.56
N MET A 135 6.76 -5.71 28.29
CA MET A 135 6.08 -4.94 27.23
C MET A 135 4.80 -5.61 26.71
N PHE A 136 4.58 -6.88 27.06
CA PHE A 136 3.39 -7.65 26.69
C PHE A 136 2.40 -7.83 27.84
N THR A 137 2.81 -7.48 29.07
CA THR A 137 1.90 -7.52 30.22
C THR A 137 0.98 -6.32 30.16
N LYS A 138 -0.33 -6.54 30.13
CA LYS A 138 -1.31 -5.47 30.40
C LYS A 138 -0.93 -4.86 31.76
N VAL A 139 -0.74 -3.55 31.81
CA VAL A 139 -0.56 -2.86 33.09
C VAL A 139 -1.87 -3.03 33.84
N SER A 140 -1.88 -3.96 34.80
CA SER A 140 -2.97 -4.12 35.74
C SER A 140 -2.57 -3.39 37.02
N TRP A 141 -3.17 -2.24 37.25
CA TRP A 141 -3.10 -1.59 38.55
C TRP A 141 -4.23 -2.22 39.40
N PHE A 142 -3.88 -2.93 40.47
CA PHE A 142 -4.84 -3.62 41.36
C PHE A 142 -5.91 -4.48 40.64
N GLY A 143 -5.52 -5.31 39.66
CA GLY A 143 -6.46 -6.22 39.01
C GLY A 143 -7.35 -5.57 37.94
N ILE A 144 -7.25 -4.26 37.72
CA ILE A 144 -8.03 -3.55 36.70
C ILE A 144 -7.13 -3.29 35.47
N PRO A 145 -7.49 -3.76 34.26
CA PRO A 145 -6.77 -3.42 33.04
C PRO A 145 -6.89 -1.92 32.75
N ILE A 146 -5.76 -1.24 32.55
CA ILE A 146 -5.76 0.12 32.00
C ILE A 146 -5.70 0.00 30.47
N ASN A 147 -6.77 0.43 29.80
CA ASN A 147 -6.84 0.56 28.34
C ASN A 147 -6.14 1.83 27.88
#